data_AF-A0A9Q3BXY6-F1
#
_entry.id   AF-A0A9Q3BXY6-F1
#
_cell.length_a   1.000
_cell.length_b   1.000
_cell.length_c   1.000
_cell.angle_alpha   90.00
_cell.angle_beta   90.00
_cell.angle_gamma   90.00
#
_symmetry.space_group_name_H-M   'P 1'
#
loop_
_entity.id
_entity.type
_entity.pdbx_description
1 polymer ?
#
loop_
_entity_poly.entity_id
_entity_poly.type
_entity_poly.pdbx_seq_one_letter_code
_entity_poly.pdbx_strand_id
1 'polypeptide(L)'
;MDLFPLSFHASLEEKWNDAEEPGGIETVMKVVPPSDHQYLDVFSRVKAEKRCPHHTCAHHTKLEGYLPPIDVIYFLSNHESETLCAYISENIEKVLIRPSSSSTGKSVLFC
;
A
#
# COMPACT_ATOMS: atom_id res chain seq x y z
N MET A 1 8.46 26.78 -29.78
CA MET A 1 8.38 26.28 -28.38
C MET A 1 7.17 25.38 -28.37
N ASP A 2 7.40 24.12 -28.75
CA ASP A 2 6.33 23.18 -29.07
C ASP A 2 5.79 22.58 -27.78
N LEU A 3 4.50 22.81 -27.53
CA LEU A 3 3.71 22.14 -26.52
C LEU A 3 3.51 20.69 -26.96
N PHE A 4 4.21 19.75 -26.34
CA PHE A 4 3.86 18.33 -26.45
C PHE A 4 2.54 18.09 -25.68
N PRO A 5 1.45 17.66 -26.34
CA PRO A 5 0.28 17.20 -25.61
C PRO A 5 0.57 15.80 -25.06
N LEU A 6 0.63 15.68 -23.74
CA LEU A 6 0.54 14.39 -23.06
C LEU A 6 -0.89 13.86 -23.27
N SER A 7 -1.09 13.07 -24.33
CA SER A 7 -2.26 12.21 -24.43
C SER A 7 -2.07 11.07 -23.45
N PHE A 8 -2.72 11.15 -22.29
CA PHE A 8 -2.89 10.01 -21.40
C PHE A 8 -3.85 9.05 -22.10
N HIS A 9 -3.32 8.02 -22.75
CA HIS A 9 -4.14 7.00 -23.40
C HIS A 9 -4.84 6.20 -22.29
N ALA A 10 -6.11 6.50 -22.06
CA ALA A 10 -6.96 5.74 -21.16
C ALA A 10 -7.13 4.33 -21.72
N SER A 11 -6.42 3.36 -21.13
CA SER A 11 -6.72 1.93 -21.27
C SER A 11 -6.03 1.16 -20.15
N LEU A 12 -6.52 1.34 -18.92
CA LEU A 12 -6.19 0.50 -17.78
C LEU A 12 -7.50 0.06 -17.10
N GLU A 13 -8.36 -0.61 -17.86
CA GLU A 13 -9.28 -1.59 -17.26
C GLU A 13 -8.57 -2.94 -17.22
N GLU A 14 -7.51 -3.02 -16.42
CA GLU A 14 -6.93 -4.30 -16.05
C GLU A 14 -7.73 -4.82 -14.86
N LYS A 15 -8.64 -5.75 -15.13
CA LYS A 15 -9.29 -6.55 -14.09
C LYS A 15 -8.20 -7.27 -13.30
N TRP A 16 -8.03 -6.87 -12.05
CA TRP A 16 -7.21 -7.58 -11.08
C TRP A 16 -7.80 -8.98 -10.90
N ASN A 17 -7.17 -9.98 -11.53
CA ASN A 17 -7.49 -11.38 -11.29
C ASN A 17 -6.75 -11.80 -10.02
N ASP A 18 -7.49 -11.98 -8.93
CA ASP A 18 -6.98 -12.49 -7.64
C ASP A 18 -6.63 -14.00 -7.67
N ALA A 19 -6.46 -14.58 -8.86
CA ALA A 19 -6.06 -15.98 -9.01
C ALA A 19 -4.56 -16.10 -8.68
N GLU A 20 -4.32 -16.47 -7.43
CA GLU A 20 -3.05 -16.73 -6.78
C GLU A 20 -2.26 -17.84 -7.48
N GLU A 21 -1.33 -17.46 -8.34
CA GLU A 21 -0.10 -18.22 -8.58
C GLU A 21 1.05 -17.40 -7.98
N PRO A 22 2.05 -18.01 -7.33
CA PRO A 22 3.26 -17.32 -6.93
C PRO A 22 4.00 -16.89 -8.20
N GLY A 23 3.57 -15.76 -8.77
CA GLY A 23 4.02 -15.25 -10.05
C GLY A 23 5.51 -14.98 -9.98
N GLY A 24 6.28 -15.96 -10.43
CA GLY A 24 7.72 -15.84 -10.56
C GLY A 24 8.04 -14.69 -11.50
N ILE A 25 9.30 -14.23 -11.47
CA ILE A 25 9.86 -13.21 -12.35
C ILE A 25 9.51 -13.40 -13.85
N GLU A 26 9.24 -14.65 -14.26
CA GLU A 26 8.78 -15.04 -15.60
C GLU A 26 7.41 -14.48 -16.00
N THR A 27 6.50 -14.32 -15.04
CA THR A 27 5.17 -13.73 -15.27
C THR A 27 5.30 -12.22 -15.44
N VAL A 28 6.10 -11.60 -14.58
CA VAL A 28 6.40 -10.17 -14.59
C VAL A 28 7.10 -9.75 -15.89
N MET A 29 8.07 -10.54 -16.38
CA MET A 29 8.79 -10.26 -17.65
C MET A 29 7.88 -10.16 -18.87
N LYS A 30 6.73 -10.84 -18.87
CA LYS A 30 5.77 -10.79 -19.99
C LYS A 30 5.00 -9.47 -20.04
N VAL A 31 4.86 -8.80 -18.90
CA VAL A 31 4.07 -7.56 -18.75
C VAL A 31 4.97 -6.32 -18.75
N VAL A 32 6.17 -6.42 -18.16
CA VAL A 32 7.10 -5.30 -18.05
C VAL A 32 7.85 -5.10 -19.38
N PRO A 33 7.92 -3.86 -19.92
CA PRO A 33 8.68 -3.57 -21.12
C PRO A 33 10.17 -3.98 -21.01
N PRO A 34 10.81 -4.44 -22.09
CA PRO A 34 12.21 -4.89 -22.07
C PRO A 34 13.20 -3.86 -21.49
N SER A 35 12.95 -2.56 -21.69
CA SER A 35 13.77 -1.47 -21.16
C SER A 35 13.83 -1.43 -19.63
N ASP A 36 12.81 -1.95 -18.96
CA ASP A 36 12.68 -1.93 -17.49
C ASP A 36 13.00 -3.30 -16.86
N HIS A 37 13.49 -4.27 -17.65
CA HIS A 37 13.79 -5.61 -17.14
C HIS A 37 14.92 -5.63 -16.07
N GLN A 38 15.72 -4.57 -15.98
CA GLN A 38 16.67 -4.37 -14.89
C GLN A 38 15.99 -4.15 -13.52
N TYR A 39 14.71 -3.79 -13.48
CA TYR A 39 13.92 -3.49 -12.28
C TYR A 39 12.84 -4.54 -12.00
N LEU A 40 12.92 -5.74 -12.61
CA LEU A 40 11.92 -6.81 -12.39
C LEU A 40 11.70 -7.15 -10.93
N ASP A 41 12.71 -6.93 -10.10
CA ASP A 41 12.64 -7.19 -8.68
C ASP A 41 11.74 -6.20 -7.92
N VAL A 42 11.56 -4.97 -8.43
CA VAL A 42 10.62 -3.97 -7.90
C VAL A 42 9.18 -4.44 -8.01
N PHE A 43 8.87 -5.22 -9.05
CA PHE A 43 7.55 -5.79 -9.29
C PHE A 43 7.32 -7.11 -8.57
N SER A 44 8.27 -7.56 -7.75
CA SER A 44 8.09 -8.78 -6.95
C SER A 44 7.08 -8.54 -5.84
N ARG A 45 5.93 -9.22 -5.90
CA ARG A 45 4.90 -9.19 -4.86
C ARG A 45 5.48 -9.56 -3.48
N VAL A 46 6.33 -10.57 -3.41
CA VAL A 46 7.00 -11.00 -2.17
C VAL A 46 7.88 -9.89 -1.59
N LYS A 47 8.63 -9.17 -2.44
CA LYS A 47 9.43 -8.02 -1.95
C LYS A 47 8.55 -6.86 -1.53
N ALA A 48 7.44 -6.61 -2.23
CA ALA A 48 6.50 -5.53 -1.92
C ALA A 48 5.77 -5.73 -0.58
N GLU A 49 5.52 -6.98 -0.19
CA GLU A 49 4.90 -7.30 1.10
C GLU A 49 5.83 -7.08 2.30
N LYS A 50 7.14 -7.01 2.08
CA LYS A 50 8.12 -6.76 3.13
C LYS A 50 8.37 -5.26 3.26
N ARG A 51 8.40 -4.75 4.50
CA ARG A 51 8.85 -3.36 4.74
C ARG A 51 10.22 -3.11 4.12
N CYS A 52 10.30 -2.04 3.35
CA CYS A 52 11.58 -1.49 2.92
C CYS A 52 12.44 -1.17 4.17
N PRO A 53 13.76 -1.36 4.09
CA PRO A 53 14.69 -0.97 5.14
C PRO A 53 14.47 0.48 5.58
N HIS A 54 14.77 0.78 6.84
CA HIS A 54 14.65 2.13 7.36
C HIS A 54 15.59 3.08 6.59
N HIS A 55 15.04 3.95 5.77
CA HIS A 55 15.80 4.93 5.01
C HIS A 55 16.06 6.21 5.83
N THR A 56 17.15 6.92 5.51
CA THR A 56 17.49 8.22 6.11
C THR A 56 16.51 9.33 5.73
N CYS A 57 15.69 9.12 4.71
CA CYS A 57 14.66 10.04 4.21
C CYS A 57 13.23 9.63 4.64
N ALA A 58 13.07 9.04 5.82
CA ALA A 58 11.74 8.73 6.36
C ALA A 58 10.85 9.98 6.34
N HIS A 59 9.60 9.83 5.90
CA HIS A 59 8.65 10.94 5.86
C HIS A 59 8.45 11.49 7.28
N HIS A 60 8.89 12.72 7.50
CA HIS A 60 8.70 13.42 8.76
C HIS A 60 7.49 14.35 8.64
N THR A 61 6.40 14.00 9.31
CA THR A 61 5.24 14.88 9.43
C THR A 61 5.54 15.93 10.48
N LYS A 62 5.89 17.13 10.04
CA LYS A 62 6.08 18.28 10.94
C LYS A 62 4.71 18.71 11.47
N LEU A 63 4.57 18.75 12.79
CA LEU A 63 3.39 19.27 13.44
C LEU A 63 3.49 20.79 13.53
N GLU A 64 2.48 21.50 13.01
CA GLU A 64 2.32 22.94 13.21
C GLU A 64 1.15 23.18 14.16
N GLY A 65 1.45 23.58 15.40
CA GLY A 65 0.42 23.86 16.41
C GLY A 65 0.00 22.66 17.25
N TYR A 66 -1.31 22.37 17.27
CA TYR A 66 -1.95 21.47 18.25
C TYR A 66 -1.97 19.99 17.79
N LEU A 67 -1.87 19.07 18.75
CA LEU A 67 -1.97 17.63 18.50
C LEU A 67 -3.41 17.25 18.15
N PRO A 68 -3.65 16.47 17.08
CA PRO A 68 -5.02 16.06 16.76
C PRO A 68 -5.60 15.22 17.92
N PRO A 69 -6.82 15.51 18.37
CA PRO A 69 -7.45 14.73 19.43
C PRO A 69 -7.72 13.29 18.97
N ILE A 70 -7.93 12.40 19.94
CA ILE A 70 -8.40 11.04 19.68
C ILE A 70 -9.82 11.14 19.14
N ASP A 71 -10.02 10.62 17.93
CA ASP A 71 -11.33 10.59 17.29
C ASP A 71 -12.27 9.54 17.90
N VAL A 72 -13.56 9.63 17.58
CA VAL A 72 -14.55 8.62 17.98
C VAL A 72 -14.32 7.32 17.21
N ILE A 73 -14.48 6.18 17.87
CA ILE A 73 -14.47 4.87 17.21
C ILE A 73 -15.89 4.60 16.70
N TYR A 74 -16.06 4.47 15.39
CA TYR A 74 -17.34 4.15 14.78
C TYR A 74 -17.73 2.68 14.99
N PHE A 75 -19.03 2.42 15.05
CA PHE A 75 -19.54 1.06 15.09
C PHE A 75 -19.27 0.38 13.75
N LEU A 76 -18.64 -0.78 13.82
CA LEU A 76 -18.45 -1.68 12.68
C LEU A 76 -19.47 -2.81 12.77
N SER A 77 -19.97 -3.25 11.61
CA SER A 77 -20.69 -4.52 11.52
C SER A 77 -19.75 -5.69 11.86
N ASN A 78 -20.32 -6.86 12.18
CA ASN A 78 -19.51 -8.04 12.50
C ASN A 78 -18.54 -8.40 11.36
N HIS A 79 -19.02 -8.33 10.12
CA HIS A 79 -18.20 -8.59 8.93
C HIS A 79 -17.04 -7.60 8.80
N GLU A 80 -17.29 -6.30 8.96
CA GLU A 80 -16.24 -5.28 8.90
C GLU A 80 -15.23 -5.44 10.05
N SER A 81 -15.69 -5.77 11.25
CA SER A 81 -14.81 -6.02 12.39
C SER A 81 -13.90 -7.24 12.17
N GLU A 82 -14.46 -8.34 11.66
CA GLU A 82 -13.68 -9.54 11.32
C GLU A 82 -12.65 -9.24 10.23
N THR A 83 -13.07 -8.52 9.18
CA THR A 83 -12.20 -8.08 8.08
C THR A 83 -11.07 -7.19 8.59
N LEU A 84 -11.38 -6.22 9.46
CA LEU A 84 -10.38 -5.33 10.06
C LEU A 84 -9.37 -6.10 10.91
N CYS A 85 -9.84 -7.04 11.72
CA CYS A 85 -8.98 -7.86 12.57
C CYS A 85 -8.02 -8.73 11.73
N ALA A 86 -8.52 -9.36 10.67
CA ALA A 86 -7.70 -10.13 9.74
C ALA A 86 -6.63 -9.24 9.08
N TYR A 87 -7.03 -8.09 8.55
CA TYR A 87 -6.11 -7.12 7.94
C TYR A 87 -5.02 -6.66 8.93
N ILE A 88 -5.39 -6.30 10.16
CA ILE A 88 -4.43 -5.86 11.18
C ILE A 88 -3.42 -6.98 11.48
N SER A 89 -3.90 -8.22 11.63
CA SER A 89 -3.06 -9.36 11.98
C SER A 89 -2.03 -9.64 10.87
N GLU A 90 -2.48 -9.70 9.62
CA GLU A 90 -1.64 -9.88 8.45
C GLU A 90 -0.57 -8.77 8.32
N ASN A 91 -0.97 -7.50 8.54
CA ASN A 91 -0.05 -6.37 8.42
C ASN A 91 0.93 -6.26 9.59
N ILE A 92 0.61 -6.83 10.76
CA ILE A 92 1.55 -6.99 11.87
C ILE A 92 2.59 -8.07 11.53
N GLU A 93 2.16 -9.21 10.97
CA GLU A 93 3.06 -10.30 10.55
C GLU A 93 4.02 -9.84 9.45
N LYS A 94 3.53 -9.06 8.49
CA LYS A 94 4.34 -8.39 7.44
C LYS A 94 5.22 -7.25 7.99
N VAL A 95 5.11 -6.95 9.28
CA VAL A 95 5.81 -5.87 10.00
C VAL A 95 5.43 -4.46 9.50
N LEU A 96 4.41 -4.34 8.63
CA LEU A 96 3.97 -3.07 8.03
C LEU A 96 3.47 -2.08 9.09
N ILE A 97 2.69 -2.57 10.05
CA ILE A 97 2.20 -1.80 11.20
C ILE A 97 2.66 -2.42 12.53
N ARG A 98 2.58 -1.63 13.61
CA ARG A 98 2.90 -2.11 14.97
C ARG A 98 1.97 -1.45 16.00
N PRO A 99 1.74 -2.10 17.16
CA PRO A 99 1.09 -1.45 18.30
C PRO A 99 1.83 -0.16 18.69
N SER A 100 1.06 0.87 19.05
CA SER A 100 1.62 2.16 19.49
C SER A 100 0.83 2.73 20.66
N SER A 101 1.51 3.48 21.51
CA SER A 101 0.91 4.20 22.65
C SER A 101 0.80 5.71 22.35
N SER A 102 0.37 6.06 21.14
CA SER A 102 0.22 7.45 20.72
C SER A 102 -0.88 8.15 21.53
N SER A 103 -0.68 9.44 21.84
CA SER A 103 -1.70 10.31 22.44
C SER A 103 -2.77 10.77 21.43
N THR A 104 -2.60 10.41 20.16
CA THR A 104 -3.47 10.77 19.04
C THR A 104 -3.94 9.51 18.32
N GLY A 105 -5.17 9.52 17.79
CA GLY A 105 -5.76 8.36 17.11
C GLY A 105 -6.88 8.77 16.18
N LYS A 106 -7.03 8.05 15.07
CA LYS A 106 -8.10 8.20 14.08
C LYS A 106 -8.81 6.88 13.85
N SER A 107 -10.11 6.95 13.59
CA SER A 107 -10.94 5.78 13.30
C SER A 107 -10.72 5.26 11.88
N VAL A 108 -10.92 3.96 11.71
CA VAL A 108 -10.98 3.31 10.40
C VAL A 108 -12.41 3.42 9.86
N LEU A 109 -12.54 3.71 8.57
CA LEU A 109 -13.81 3.72 7.84
C LEU A 109 -13.73 2.70 6.71
N PHE A 110 -14.81 1.96 6.50
CA PHE A 110 -15.00 1.06 5.36
C PHE A 110 -15.77 1.81 4.26
N CYS A 111 -15.32 1.68 3.01
CA CYS A 111 -15.92 2.30 1.82
C CYS A 111 -16.61 1.26 0.94
#